data_AF-A0A9D0VYP1-F1
#
_entry.id   AF-A0A9D0VYP1-F1
#
_cell.length_a   1.000
_cell.length_b   1.000
_cell.length_c   1.000
_cell.angle_alpha   90.00
_cell.angle_beta   90.00
_cell.angle_gamma   90.00
#
_symmetry.space_group_name_H-M   'P 1'
#
loop_
_entity.id
_entity.type
_entity.pdbx_description
1 polymer ?
#
loop_
_entity_poly.entity_id
_entity_poly.type
_entity_poly.pdbx_seq_one_letter_code
_entity_poly.pdbx_strand_id
1 'polypeptide(L)'
;MMWMLRCGRDAALAGRGGMKAGLLLLWLALASLSARAEWTSELAGGGRVSVDPATNRATVTRGGVTTPLWDGVHRLKDGSAITVRSGQVVPNAGILRERHPQPPEPRPDEARKWVGQPIVGASPCERLVRNVCGDQGECAGAPACAPARHLLVEERRERSQSPTPDRMTYSSGQCRVAAGDKAFFRACRPGRR
;
A
#
# COMPACT_ATOMS: atom_id res chain seq x y z
N MET A 1 -11.16 -15.26 39.99
CA MET A 1 -12.14 -14.33 40.58
C MET A 1 -13.41 -14.44 39.76
N MET A 2 -14.43 -15.00 40.40
CA MET A 2 -15.68 -15.49 39.84
C MET A 2 -16.77 -14.50 40.23
N TRP A 3 -17.51 -13.95 39.26
CA TRP A 3 -18.79 -13.31 39.50
C TRP A 3 -19.83 -13.96 38.58
N MET A 4 -20.56 -14.91 39.18
CA MET A 4 -21.90 -15.28 38.76
C MET A 4 -22.85 -14.17 39.20
N LEU A 5 -23.85 -13.81 38.37
CA LEU A 5 -25.23 -13.57 38.84
C LEU A 5 -26.20 -13.60 37.65
N ARG A 6 -26.72 -14.81 37.52
CA ARG A 6 -27.94 -15.31 36.89
C ARG A 6 -29.17 -14.45 37.23
N CYS A 7 -30.02 -14.17 36.23
CA CYS A 7 -31.43 -13.86 36.45
C CYS A 7 -32.31 -14.47 35.35
N GLY A 8 -33.27 -15.30 35.80
CA GLY A 8 -34.65 -15.37 35.33
C GLY A 8 -34.94 -15.91 33.92
N ARG A 9 -35.28 -17.20 33.84
CA ARG A 9 -36.09 -17.81 32.77
C ARG A 9 -37.56 -17.49 33.02
N ASP A 10 -38.28 -17.06 32.00
CA ASP A 10 -39.71 -17.35 31.84
C ASP A 10 -39.96 -17.92 30.44
N ALA A 11 -40.88 -18.89 30.41
CA ALA A 11 -41.04 -19.86 29.36
C ALA A 11 -42.22 -19.54 28.42
N ALA A 12 -42.12 -20.16 27.24
CA ALA A 12 -43.19 -20.58 26.34
C ALA A 12 -43.98 -19.50 25.57
N LEU A 13 -43.94 -19.58 24.24
CA LEU A 13 -45.04 -20.15 23.48
C LEU A 13 -44.59 -20.50 22.05
N ALA A 14 -45.05 -21.67 21.61
CA ALA A 14 -44.80 -22.27 20.31
C ALA A 14 -45.65 -21.61 19.21
N GLY A 15 -45.13 -21.60 17.98
CA GLY A 15 -45.89 -21.25 16.78
C GLY A 15 -45.18 -21.71 15.52
N ARG A 16 -45.51 -22.92 15.04
CA ARG A 16 -45.19 -23.40 13.69
C ARG A 16 -46.11 -22.70 12.69
N GLY A 17 -45.54 -22.19 11.59
CA GLY A 17 -46.30 -21.78 10.42
C GLY A 17 -45.35 -21.41 9.30
N GLY A 18 -45.08 -22.34 8.38
CA GLY A 18 -44.33 -22.06 7.16
C GLY A 18 -45.23 -21.41 6.11
N MET A 19 -44.73 -20.38 5.43
CA MET A 19 -45.20 -19.98 4.10
C MET A 19 -44.01 -19.50 3.28
N LYS A 20 -43.82 -20.16 2.12
CA LYS A 20 -42.98 -19.71 1.01
C LYS A 20 -43.71 -18.58 0.29
N ALA A 21 -42.99 -17.55 -0.16
CA ALA A 21 -43.18 -16.78 -1.41
C ALA A 21 -42.93 -15.26 -1.26
N GLY A 22 -42.29 -14.66 -2.28
CA GLY A 22 -42.23 -13.20 -2.52
C GLY A 22 -40.91 -12.58 -2.07
N LEU A 23 -39.83 -12.62 -2.85
CA LEU A 23 -39.55 -11.83 -4.06
C LEU A 23 -39.40 -10.31 -3.78
N LEU A 24 -38.14 -9.87 -3.93
CA LEU A 24 -37.64 -8.52 -4.27
C LEU A 24 -37.99 -7.33 -3.35
N LEU A 25 -36.90 -6.72 -2.83
CA LEU A 25 -36.66 -5.31 -2.45
C LEU A 25 -35.73 -5.40 -1.21
N LEU A 26 -34.46 -5.02 -1.20
CA LEU A 26 -33.80 -3.92 -1.86
C LEU A 26 -32.30 -4.21 -1.72
N TRP A 27 -31.68 -4.81 -2.75
CA TRP A 27 -30.22 -4.81 -2.87
C TRP A 27 -29.82 -3.37 -3.17
N LEU A 28 -29.71 -2.53 -2.13
CA LEU A 28 -28.94 -1.31 -2.20
C LEU A 28 -27.50 -1.72 -2.41
N ALA A 29 -27.12 -1.79 -3.68
CA ALA A 29 -25.75 -1.70 -4.11
C ALA A 29 -25.18 -0.43 -3.48
N LEU A 30 -24.45 -0.59 -2.36
CA LEU A 30 -23.41 0.37 -2.04
C LEU A 30 -22.40 0.28 -3.17
N ALA A 31 -22.62 1.07 -4.22
CA ALA A 31 -21.54 1.53 -5.06
C ALA A 31 -20.56 2.23 -4.12
N SER A 32 -19.53 1.50 -3.68
CA SER A 32 -18.36 2.13 -3.10
C SER A 32 -17.76 2.99 -4.20
N LEU A 33 -18.20 4.24 -4.30
CA LEU A 33 -17.42 5.25 -4.98
C LEU A 33 -16.08 5.26 -4.26
N SER A 34 -15.06 4.71 -4.91
CA SER A 34 -13.67 4.94 -4.55
C SER A 34 -13.38 6.42 -4.80
N ALA A 35 -13.89 7.30 -3.93
CA ALA A 35 -13.30 8.60 -3.75
C ALA A 35 -11.85 8.32 -3.34
N ARG A 36 -10.89 8.71 -4.19
CA ARG A 36 -9.50 8.78 -3.75
C ARG A 36 -9.51 9.59 -2.46
N ALA A 37 -9.05 9.00 -1.37
CA ALA A 37 -9.06 9.66 -0.08
C ALA A 37 -8.24 10.94 -0.20
N GLU A 38 -8.85 12.05 0.19
CA GLU A 38 -8.18 13.34 0.27
C GLU A 38 -7.16 13.26 1.41
N TRP A 39 -5.89 13.59 1.12
CA TRP A 39 -4.87 13.62 2.16
C TRP A 39 -5.09 14.85 3.02
N THR A 40 -5.05 14.70 4.35
CA THR A 40 -5.24 15.83 5.27
C THR A 40 -4.17 15.85 6.37
N SER A 41 -3.81 17.05 6.83
CA SER A 41 -2.89 17.24 7.94
C SER A 41 -3.08 18.59 8.63
N GLU A 42 -2.38 18.83 9.73
CA GLU A 42 -2.41 20.11 10.46
C GLU A 42 -1.11 20.90 10.22
N LEU A 43 -1.23 22.19 9.90
CA LEU A 43 -0.08 23.09 9.83
C LEU A 43 0.42 23.42 11.23
N ALA A 44 1.74 23.59 11.37
CA ALA A 44 2.35 24.08 12.60
C ALA A 44 1.81 25.47 13.00
N GLY A 45 1.51 26.33 12.02
CA GLY A 45 0.87 27.63 12.22
C GLY A 45 -0.66 27.58 12.35
N GLY A 46 -1.23 26.38 12.51
CA GLY A 46 -2.67 26.18 12.63
C GLY A 46 -3.41 26.12 11.29
N GLY A 47 -4.56 25.46 11.33
CA GLY A 47 -5.39 25.14 10.16
C GLY A 47 -5.16 23.73 9.65
N ARG A 48 -6.21 23.16 9.05
CA ARG A 48 -6.18 21.85 8.41
C ARG A 48 -5.86 22.02 6.94
N VAL A 49 -4.79 21.40 6.46
CA VAL A 49 -4.49 21.31 5.04
C VAL A 49 -5.16 20.08 4.46
N SER A 50 -5.66 20.25 3.24
CA SER A 50 -6.31 19.22 2.45
C SER A 50 -5.71 19.20 1.05
N VAL A 51 -5.41 18.02 0.50
CA VAL A 51 -4.79 17.87 -0.81
C VAL A 51 -5.67 17.01 -1.69
N ASP A 52 -6.23 17.65 -2.72
CA ASP A 52 -7.02 16.98 -3.74
C ASP A 52 -6.16 15.93 -4.46
N PRO A 53 -6.58 14.65 -4.47
CA PRO A 53 -5.76 13.57 -5.00
C PRO A 53 -5.79 13.46 -6.54
N ALA A 54 -6.69 14.17 -7.22
CA ALA A 54 -6.74 14.24 -8.68
C ALA A 54 -5.87 15.37 -9.24
N THR A 55 -5.76 16.49 -8.52
CA THR A 55 -5.14 17.73 -9.01
C THR A 55 -3.89 18.14 -8.22
N ASN A 56 -3.57 17.46 -7.12
CA ASN A 56 -2.55 17.87 -6.13
C ASN A 56 -2.79 19.24 -5.50
N ARG A 57 -3.95 19.86 -5.73
CA ARG A 57 -4.22 21.22 -5.24
C ARG A 57 -4.36 21.19 -3.73
N ALA A 58 -3.58 22.04 -3.06
CA ALA A 58 -3.68 22.20 -1.61
C ALA A 58 -4.63 23.34 -1.24
N THR A 59 -5.48 23.07 -0.26
CA THR A 59 -6.27 24.08 0.45
C THR A 59 -5.95 24.04 1.94
N VAL A 60 -6.23 25.13 2.63
CA VAL A 60 -6.12 25.24 4.08
C VAL A 60 -7.43 25.77 4.66
N THR A 61 -7.96 25.08 5.67
CA THR A 61 -9.15 25.50 6.41
C THR A 61 -8.76 26.05 7.78
N ARG A 62 -9.12 27.31 8.06
CA ARG A 62 -8.92 27.99 9.36
C ARG A 62 -10.21 28.67 9.78
N GLY A 63 -10.68 28.39 11.00
CA GLY A 63 -11.92 29.00 11.51
C GLY A 63 -13.14 28.78 10.60
N GLY A 64 -13.21 27.62 9.91
CA GLY A 64 -14.29 27.30 8.97
C GLY A 64 -14.14 27.88 7.56
N VAL A 65 -13.15 28.75 7.31
CA VAL A 65 -12.88 29.33 5.99
C VAL A 65 -11.80 28.52 5.29
N THR A 66 -12.07 28.10 4.06
CA THR A 66 -11.12 27.34 3.21
C THR A 66 -10.54 28.24 2.13
N THR A 67 -9.22 28.30 2.06
CA THR A 67 -8.49 29.08 1.04
C THR A 67 -7.43 28.24 0.36
N PRO A 68 -6.93 28.63 -0.82
CA PRO A 68 -5.76 27.99 -1.42
C PRO A 68 -4.55 28.05 -0.48
N LEU A 69 -3.78 26.96 -0.41
CA LEU A 69 -2.45 27.02 0.18
C LEU A 69 -1.48 27.59 -0.87
N TRP A 70 -0.90 28.75 -0.59
CA TRP A 70 0.01 29.42 -1.51
C TRP A 70 1.38 28.74 -1.57
N ASP A 71 2.13 29.06 -2.62
CA ASP A 71 3.46 28.53 -2.86
C ASP A 71 4.42 28.77 -1.70
N GLY A 72 5.27 27.77 -1.44
CA GLY A 72 6.23 27.81 -0.35
C GLY A 72 6.38 26.48 0.38
N VAL A 73 7.28 26.47 1.36
CA VAL A 73 7.48 25.34 2.27
C VAL A 73 6.66 25.58 3.53
N HIS A 74 5.75 24.66 3.83
CA HIS A 74 4.88 24.75 5.00
C HIS A 74 5.22 23.63 5.98
N ARG A 75 5.50 23.99 7.24
CA ARG A 75 5.69 23.00 8.29
C ARG A 75 4.36 22.45 8.78
N LEU A 76 4.33 21.13 8.92
CA LEU A 76 3.25 20.39 9.54
C LEU A 76 3.47 20.30 11.06
N LYS A 77 2.40 20.01 11.80
CA LYS A 77 2.42 19.89 13.26
C LYS A 77 3.30 18.74 13.76
N ASP A 78 3.48 17.70 12.95
CA ASP A 78 4.37 16.57 13.22
C ASP A 78 5.87 16.90 13.00
N GLY A 79 6.19 18.15 12.63
CA GLY A 79 7.55 18.63 12.36
C GLY A 79 8.03 18.41 10.93
N SER A 80 7.29 17.65 10.12
CA SER A 80 7.58 17.46 8.69
C SER A 80 7.19 18.70 7.86
N ALA A 81 7.47 18.67 6.55
CA ALA A 81 7.18 19.78 5.65
C ALA A 81 6.53 19.33 4.35
N ILE A 82 5.64 20.16 3.82
CA ILE A 82 5.10 20.06 2.46
C ILE A 82 5.58 21.25 1.64
N THR A 83 5.84 21.02 0.36
CA THR A 83 6.19 22.09 -0.59
C THR A 83 5.04 22.28 -1.55
N VAL A 84 4.56 23.52 -1.66
CA VAL A 84 3.55 23.92 -2.63
C VAL A 84 4.22 24.71 -3.74
N ARG A 85 3.93 24.32 -4.99
CA ARG A 85 4.39 24.99 -6.20
C ARG A 85 3.23 25.10 -7.17
N SER A 86 2.93 26.32 -7.62
CA SER A 86 1.77 26.65 -8.44
C SER A 86 0.44 26.15 -7.84
N GLY A 87 0.29 26.26 -6.51
CA GLY A 87 -0.87 25.79 -5.76
C GLY A 87 -1.01 24.27 -5.65
N GLN A 88 -0.02 23.50 -6.13
CA GLN A 88 0.01 22.04 -6.06
C GLN A 88 1.08 21.55 -5.09
N VAL A 89 0.77 20.51 -4.32
CA VAL A 89 1.76 19.87 -3.45
C VAL A 89 2.71 19.03 -4.28
N VAL A 90 4.00 19.27 -4.11
CA VAL A 90 5.05 18.35 -4.53
C VAL A 90 4.95 17.11 -3.64
N PRO A 91 4.59 15.93 -4.18
CA PRO A 91 4.33 14.75 -3.36
C PRO A 91 5.54 14.40 -2.48
N ASN A 92 5.28 14.18 -1.20
CA ASN A 92 6.28 13.68 -0.24
C ASN A 92 5.91 12.25 0.22
N ALA A 93 6.75 11.63 1.05
CA ALA A 93 6.57 10.25 1.48
C ALA A 93 5.23 9.97 2.19
N GLY A 94 4.59 10.97 2.83
CA GLY A 94 3.27 10.80 3.46
C GLY A 94 2.16 10.72 2.41
N ILE A 95 2.13 11.68 1.49
CA ILE A 95 1.17 11.73 0.39
C ILE A 95 1.29 10.52 -0.54
N LEU A 96 2.54 10.09 -0.81
CA LEU A 96 2.80 8.90 -1.62
C LEU A 96 2.30 7.61 -0.94
N ARG A 97 2.46 7.48 0.38
CA ARG A 97 2.00 6.31 1.16
C ARG A 97 0.48 6.14 1.20
N GLU A 98 -0.28 7.23 1.20
CA GLU A 98 -1.75 7.16 1.17
C GLU A 98 -2.30 6.90 -0.24
N ARG A 99 -1.67 7.47 -1.27
CA ARG A 99 -2.09 7.28 -2.68
C ARG A 99 -1.71 5.91 -3.23
N HIS A 100 -0.54 5.45 -2.82
CA HIS A 100 -0.04 4.12 -3.08
C HIS A 100 0.21 3.55 -1.69
N PRO A 101 -0.79 2.89 -1.06
CA PRO A 101 -0.50 1.98 0.02
C PRO A 101 0.54 1.02 -0.53
N GLN A 102 1.80 1.28 -0.21
CA GLN A 102 2.90 0.45 -0.66
C GLN A 102 2.53 -0.96 -0.21
N PRO A 103 2.53 -1.97 -1.11
CA PRO A 103 2.67 -3.35 -0.65
C PRO A 103 3.81 -3.33 0.36
N PRO A 104 3.68 -3.97 1.53
CA PRO A 104 4.62 -3.80 2.62
C PRO A 104 6.04 -3.87 2.06
N GLU A 105 6.78 -2.74 2.12
CA GLU A 105 8.18 -2.76 1.74
C GLU A 105 8.82 -3.87 2.58
N PRO A 106 9.55 -4.81 1.96
CA PRO A 106 10.13 -5.89 2.72
C PRO A 106 11.06 -5.29 3.78
N ARG A 107 10.88 -5.75 5.03
CA ARG A 107 11.42 -5.12 6.24
C ARG A 107 12.91 -4.75 6.05
N PRO A 108 13.29 -3.46 6.16
CA PRO A 108 14.63 -2.99 5.77
C PRO A 108 15.80 -3.68 6.48
N ASP A 109 15.60 -4.13 7.72
CA ASP A 109 16.54 -4.92 8.52
C ASP A 109 16.76 -6.32 7.94
N GLU A 110 15.70 -6.96 7.44
CA GLU A 110 15.80 -8.28 6.83
C GLU A 110 16.48 -8.27 5.46
N ALA A 111 16.39 -7.17 4.71
CA ALA A 111 17.11 -7.04 3.45
C ALA A 111 18.62 -6.88 3.69
N ARG A 112 19.01 -6.09 4.69
CA ARG A 112 20.42 -5.81 5.02
C ARG A 112 21.23 -7.06 5.37
N LYS A 113 20.61 -8.10 5.96
CA LYS A 113 21.30 -9.35 6.32
C LYS A 113 21.91 -10.12 5.14
N TRP A 114 21.44 -9.83 3.92
CA TRP A 114 21.89 -10.50 2.71
C TRP A 114 23.03 -9.77 1.99
N VAL A 115 23.30 -8.51 2.33
CA VAL A 115 24.30 -7.69 1.64
C VAL A 115 25.69 -8.33 1.75
N GLY A 116 26.43 -8.37 0.64
CA GLY A 116 27.79 -8.92 0.57
C GLY A 116 27.86 -10.44 0.39
N GLN A 117 26.74 -11.17 0.51
CA GLN A 117 26.71 -12.60 0.21
C GLN A 117 26.96 -12.87 -1.28
N PRO A 118 27.60 -13.98 -1.66
CA PRO A 118 27.85 -14.30 -3.06
C PRO A 118 26.56 -14.60 -3.82
N ILE A 119 26.47 -14.12 -5.06
CA ILE A 119 25.44 -14.51 -6.02
C ILE A 119 25.93 -15.75 -6.76
N VAL A 120 25.21 -16.86 -6.65
CA VAL A 120 25.48 -18.09 -7.39
C VAL A 120 24.38 -18.30 -8.43
N GLY A 121 24.76 -18.30 -9.71
CA GLY A 121 23.85 -18.38 -10.84
C GLY A 121 22.99 -17.11 -10.96
N ALA A 122 21.68 -17.30 -11.14
CA ALA A 122 20.75 -16.17 -11.23
C ALA A 122 20.64 -15.42 -9.90
N SER A 123 20.53 -14.09 -9.96
CA SER A 123 20.36 -13.27 -8.76
C SER A 123 19.03 -13.56 -8.04
N PRO A 124 18.90 -13.19 -6.76
CA PRO A 124 17.61 -13.24 -6.08
C PRO A 124 16.49 -12.52 -6.83
N CYS A 125 16.78 -11.36 -7.44
CA CYS A 125 15.78 -10.62 -8.20
C CYS A 125 15.43 -11.29 -9.53
N GLU A 126 16.40 -11.89 -10.24
CA GLU A 126 16.13 -12.66 -11.45
C GLU A 126 15.26 -13.90 -11.16
N ARG A 127 15.49 -14.57 -10.01
CA ARG A 127 14.63 -15.66 -9.55
C ARG A 127 13.23 -15.18 -9.19
N LEU A 128 13.12 -14.04 -8.50
CA LEU A 128 11.81 -13.46 -8.15
C LEU A 128 11.01 -13.10 -9.40
N VAL A 129 11.63 -12.43 -10.38
CA VAL A 129 10.99 -12.04 -11.64
C VAL A 129 10.52 -13.27 -12.40
N ARG A 130 11.36 -14.30 -12.60
CA ARG A 130 10.93 -15.54 -13.25
C ARG A 130 9.77 -16.21 -12.53
N ASN A 131 9.84 -16.27 -11.19
CA ASN A 131 8.77 -16.85 -10.39
C ASN A 131 7.44 -16.09 -10.53
N VAL A 132 7.45 -14.75 -10.48
CA VAL A 132 6.22 -13.94 -10.39
C VAL A 132 5.68 -13.54 -11.77
N CYS A 133 6.55 -13.20 -12.70
CA CYS A 133 6.19 -12.79 -14.04
C CYS A 133 6.09 -13.98 -15.01
N GLY A 134 6.65 -15.14 -14.66
CA GLY A 134 6.86 -16.25 -15.59
C GLY A 134 8.15 -16.09 -16.40
N ASP A 135 8.62 -17.17 -17.03
CA ASP A 135 9.88 -17.18 -17.77
C ASP A 135 9.82 -16.31 -19.03
N GLN A 136 8.65 -16.23 -19.67
CA GLN A 136 8.42 -15.42 -20.88
C GLN A 136 7.49 -14.22 -20.61
N GLY A 137 7.17 -13.94 -19.35
CA GLY A 137 6.29 -12.83 -18.97
C GLY A 137 4.80 -13.14 -19.11
N GLU A 138 4.41 -14.41 -18.99
CA GLU A 138 3.03 -14.91 -19.04
C GLU A 138 2.12 -14.21 -18.02
N CYS A 139 2.70 -13.76 -16.91
CA CYS A 139 2.04 -13.03 -15.84
C CYS A 139 2.45 -11.55 -15.77
N ALA A 140 2.87 -10.94 -16.90
CA ALA A 140 3.32 -9.54 -16.93
C ALA A 140 2.28 -8.54 -16.39
N GLY A 141 0.98 -8.83 -16.55
CA GLY A 141 -0.12 -8.00 -16.03
C GLY A 141 -0.49 -8.26 -14.57
N ALA A 142 0.13 -9.25 -13.90
CA ALA A 142 -0.17 -9.53 -12.50
C ALA A 142 0.35 -8.38 -11.61
N PRO A 143 -0.40 -7.97 -10.57
CA PRO A 143 -0.01 -6.85 -9.70
C PRO A 143 1.40 -6.96 -9.09
N ALA A 144 1.87 -8.18 -8.87
CA ALA A 144 3.20 -8.44 -8.30
C ALA A 144 4.35 -8.40 -9.32
N CYS A 145 4.07 -8.52 -10.62
CA CYS A 145 5.15 -8.57 -11.63
C CYS A 145 5.85 -7.22 -11.81
N ALA A 146 5.12 -6.10 -11.84
CA ALA A 146 5.73 -4.79 -11.99
C ALA A 146 6.66 -4.42 -10.81
N PRO A 147 6.27 -4.61 -9.52
CA PRO A 147 7.19 -4.43 -8.40
C PRO A 147 8.40 -5.37 -8.45
N ALA A 148 8.23 -6.64 -8.84
CA ALA A 148 9.35 -7.58 -8.98
C ALA A 148 10.36 -7.12 -10.04
N ARG A 149 9.88 -6.61 -11.19
CA ARG A 149 10.72 -6.03 -12.24
C ARG A 149 11.45 -4.77 -11.78
N HIS A 150 10.77 -3.92 -11.02
CA HIS A 150 11.39 -2.72 -10.44
C HIS A 150 12.57 -3.08 -9.53
N LEU A 151 12.40 -4.05 -8.62
CA LEU A 151 13.49 -4.51 -7.76
C LEU A 151 14.68 -5.07 -8.56
N LEU A 152 14.43 -5.75 -9.69
CA LEU A 152 15.50 -6.21 -10.57
C LEU A 152 16.26 -5.05 -11.24
N VAL A 153 15.56 -3.97 -11.61
CA VAL A 153 16.20 -2.76 -12.17
C VAL A 153 17.11 -2.12 -11.13
N GLU A 154 16.64 -1.96 -9.89
CA GLU A 154 17.45 -1.38 -8.81
C GLU A 154 18.64 -2.27 -8.44
N GLU A 155 18.46 -3.60 -8.38
CA GLU A 155 19.58 -4.53 -8.17
C GLU A 155 20.64 -4.40 -9.26
N ARG A 156 20.24 -4.33 -10.54
CA ARG A 156 21.17 -4.16 -11.66
C ARG A 156 21.91 -2.82 -11.56
N ARG A 157 21.22 -1.75 -11.18
CA ARG A 157 21.80 -0.43 -10.96
C ARG A 157 22.83 -0.46 -9.83
N GLU A 158 22.45 -0.98 -8.67
CA GLU A 158 23.35 -1.12 -7.51
C GLU A 158 24.58 -1.96 -7.85
N ARG A 159 24.39 -3.11 -8.53
CA ARG A 159 25.50 -3.99 -8.94
C ARG A 159 26.42 -3.33 -9.97
N SER A 160 25.87 -2.57 -10.92
CA SER A 160 26.68 -1.85 -11.91
C SER A 160 27.55 -0.75 -11.32
N GLN A 161 27.19 -0.24 -10.14
CA GLN A 161 27.91 0.80 -9.40
C GLN A 161 28.78 0.22 -8.29
N SER A 162 28.71 -1.10 -8.06
CA SER A 162 29.45 -1.78 -6.99
C SER A 162 30.83 -2.23 -7.49
N PRO A 163 31.89 -2.15 -6.66
CA PRO A 163 33.17 -2.78 -6.95
C PRO A 163 33.11 -4.32 -6.90
N THR A 164 32.02 -4.90 -6.37
CA THR A 164 31.80 -6.35 -6.25
C THR A 164 30.46 -6.76 -6.88
N PRO A 165 30.36 -6.76 -8.22
CA PRO A 165 29.10 -7.00 -8.93
C PRO A 165 28.59 -8.44 -8.80
N ASP A 166 29.40 -9.37 -8.31
CA ASP A 166 29.05 -10.77 -8.02
C ASP A 166 28.46 -10.95 -6.61
N ARG A 167 28.35 -9.88 -5.81
CA ARG A 167 27.80 -9.92 -4.45
C ARG A 167 26.41 -9.31 -4.39
N MET A 168 25.62 -9.80 -3.43
CA MET A 168 24.28 -9.31 -3.14
C MET A 168 24.35 -7.87 -2.67
N THR A 169 23.50 -7.03 -3.27
CA THR A 169 23.31 -5.63 -2.86
C THR A 169 22.05 -5.51 -2.00
N TYR A 170 21.65 -4.29 -1.64
CA TYR A 170 20.46 -4.09 -0.82
C TYR A 170 19.20 -4.58 -1.53
N SER A 171 19.07 -4.28 -2.82
CA SER A 171 17.97 -4.75 -3.67
C SER A 171 17.97 -6.27 -3.84
N SER A 172 19.13 -6.94 -3.89
CA SER A 172 19.19 -8.42 -3.82
C SER A 172 18.54 -8.95 -2.55
N GLY A 173 18.79 -8.30 -1.41
CA GLY A 173 18.17 -8.62 -0.13
C GLY A 173 16.66 -8.39 -0.14
N GLN A 174 16.21 -7.27 -0.71
CA GLN A 174 14.79 -6.95 -0.87
C GLN A 174 14.05 -8.03 -1.68
N CYS A 175 14.66 -8.51 -2.78
CA CYS A 175 14.10 -9.62 -3.56
C CYS A 175 14.01 -10.94 -2.77
N ARG A 176 14.93 -11.20 -1.84
CA ARG A 176 14.85 -12.39 -0.95
C ARG A 176 13.67 -12.30 0.00
N VAL A 177 13.45 -11.13 0.61
CA VAL A 177 12.34 -10.92 1.54
C VAL A 177 11.01 -10.92 0.77
N ALA A 178 10.93 -10.23 -0.37
CA ALA A 178 9.79 -10.26 -1.28
C ALA A 178 9.42 -11.69 -1.72
N ALA A 179 10.41 -12.53 -2.03
CA ALA A 179 10.17 -13.94 -2.36
C ALA A 179 9.56 -14.74 -1.19
N GLY A 180 9.69 -14.27 0.06
CA GLY A 180 9.05 -14.85 1.24
C GLY A 180 7.58 -14.47 1.38
N ASP A 181 7.16 -13.32 0.86
CA ASP A 181 5.76 -12.90 0.84
C ASP A 181 5.00 -13.58 -0.31
N LYS A 182 4.56 -14.81 -0.05
CA LYS A 182 3.77 -15.60 -0.99
C LYS A 182 2.33 -15.09 -1.16
N ALA A 183 1.86 -14.14 -0.35
CA ALA A 183 0.52 -13.58 -0.50
C ALA A 183 0.50 -12.53 -1.62
N PHE A 184 1.52 -11.67 -1.66
CA PHE A 184 1.68 -10.67 -2.71
C PHE A 184 2.47 -11.22 -3.90
N PHE A 185 3.71 -11.67 -3.71
CA PHE A 185 4.60 -12.21 -4.75
C PHE A 185 4.31 -13.69 -5.06
N ARG A 186 3.06 -13.96 -5.45
CA ARG A 186 2.60 -15.28 -5.87
C ARG A 186 3.32 -15.75 -7.13
N ALA A 187 3.57 -17.05 -7.21
CA ALA A 187 4.12 -17.67 -8.40
C ALA A 187 3.16 -17.52 -9.59
N CYS A 188 3.72 -17.30 -10.78
CA CYS A 188 2.98 -17.22 -12.02
C CYS A 188 2.25 -18.55 -12.28
N ARG A 189 0.97 -18.45 -12.64
CA ARG A 189 0.12 -19.57 -13.05
C ARG A 189 -0.55 -19.22 -14.37
N PRO A 190 0.07 -19.55 -15.50
CA PRO A 190 -0.55 -19.31 -16.81
C PRO A 190 -1.91 -20.01 -16.89
N GLY A 191 -2.95 -19.30 -17.31
CA GLY A 191 -4.25 -19.91 -17.66
C GLY A 191 -5.36 -19.96 -16.58
N ARG A 192 -5.22 -19.31 -15.42
CA ARG A 192 -6.38 -19.05 -14.53
C ARG A 192 -6.73 -17.56 -14.58
N ARG A 193 -7.76 -17.22 -15.36
CA ARG A 193 -8.45 -15.92 -15.27
C ARG A 193 -9.53 -15.99 -14.20
#